data_AF-A0A7V8YVU6-F1
#
_entry.id   AF-A0A7V8YVU6-F1
#
_cell.length_a   1.000
_cell.length_b   1.000
_cell.length_c   1.000
_cell.angle_alpha   90.00
_cell.angle_beta   90.00
_cell.angle_gamma   90.00
#
_symmetry.space_group_name_H-M   'P 1'
#
loop_
_entity.id
_entity.type
_entity.pdbx_description
1 polymer ?
#
loop_
_entity_poly.entity_id
_entity_poly.type
_entity_poly.pdbx_seq_one_letter_code
_entity_poly.pdbx_strand_id
1 'polypeptide(L)'
;SIAPGLSGERHAVLAGIVLGEDEGLTEELQDSFKASGLYHLLAVSGQNVAFLAGAVLVLAWLLGISRLAGEVAAIGAVVAYVLAVGWQPSVVRAGVAGILASLAWLASRARDRWHFLAIGAAILLAWTPATLFEPGFQLSFAAVAGIFLLLPRLTSSLEGYPMPHWLRQALAISVACGVTTAPILWVQFGSIQVYSLLANALVTLAIGPLLGIALLGTLLEPVVPSASLSLAWLNGWLATYIATSARLVSGLPLAQTSSGLAVVLLLLAPAGVLLLRRLPAWRRPLVLAWVAFGLPALLLWQLWPARSQPPPQGLRITVLDVGQGDSILVQVPQGAILVDQGPPEARVDRQLRDLGVRRLSAVVLTDGQRDHTGGAEQVLRRVAVEQVLDPGIASVSPHRTRALAVAAERGIPVVKIRAGASWKLGNLKIRVLWPDGPGLPGDDPNGRTVVLLARYGEVDALLSADAETDVTARLLRQQVEILKVAHHGSEDPGLKAELTQLRPVVAVISSGRDNRYGHPRPETVAALAGVPGLRLHRTDQDGRVVVESDGERVWTRSDR
;
A
#
# COMPACT_ATOMS: atom_id res chain seq x y z
N SER A 1 16.16 -15.31 23.85
CA SER A 1 15.36 -15.29 22.62
C SER A 1 13.88 -15.29 22.98
N ILE A 2 13.06 -14.40 22.39
CA ILE A 2 11.62 -14.27 22.69
C ILE A 2 10.78 -15.40 22.06
N ALA A 3 11.33 -16.10 21.06
CA ALA A 3 10.63 -17.13 20.31
C ALA A 3 11.56 -18.32 19.93
N PRO A 4 12.14 -19.02 20.91
CA PRO A 4 12.95 -20.21 20.64
C PRO A 4 12.10 -21.29 19.95
N GLY A 5 12.55 -21.76 18.78
CA GLY A 5 11.91 -22.86 18.03
C GLY A 5 10.72 -22.46 17.14
N LEU A 6 10.34 -21.18 17.07
CA LEU A 6 9.36 -20.68 16.10
C LEU A 6 10.04 -20.27 14.79
N SER A 7 9.42 -20.60 13.65
CA SER A 7 9.88 -20.20 12.31
C SER A 7 8.75 -19.59 11.48
N GLY A 8 9.13 -18.82 10.46
CA GLY A 8 8.21 -18.22 9.49
C GLY A 8 7.32 -17.12 10.06
N GLU A 9 6.08 -17.03 9.58
CA GLU A 9 5.13 -15.95 9.88
C GLU A 9 4.84 -15.78 11.38
N ARG A 10 4.80 -16.87 12.15
CA ARG A 10 4.54 -16.83 13.59
C ARG A 10 5.63 -16.12 14.37
N HIS A 11 6.89 -16.36 13.97
CA HIS A 11 8.03 -15.68 14.57
C HIS A 11 8.01 -14.19 14.21
N ALA A 12 7.81 -13.86 12.93
CA ALA A 12 7.78 -12.48 12.45
C ALA A 12 6.68 -11.63 13.12
N VAL A 13 5.46 -12.16 13.27
CA VAL A 13 4.38 -11.44 13.96
C VAL A 13 4.67 -11.25 15.45
N LEU A 14 5.25 -12.26 16.11
CA LEU A 14 5.59 -12.14 17.52
C LEU A 14 6.76 -11.15 17.73
N ALA A 15 7.79 -11.24 16.90
CA ALA A 15 8.93 -10.32 16.93
C ALA A 15 8.48 -8.88 16.65
N GLY A 16 7.63 -8.65 15.64
CA GLY A 16 7.04 -7.34 15.39
C GLY A 16 6.27 -6.80 16.60
N ILE A 17 5.36 -7.59 17.20
CA ILE A 17 4.56 -7.10 18.34
C ILE A 17 5.40 -6.82 19.59
N VAL A 18 6.40 -7.66 19.90
CA VAL A 18 7.18 -7.56 21.15
C VAL A 18 8.39 -6.64 21.01
N LEU A 19 9.12 -6.75 19.90
CA LEU A 19 10.39 -6.07 19.62
C LEU A 19 10.27 -4.95 18.59
N GLY A 20 9.18 -4.86 17.84
CA GLY A 20 9.05 -3.86 16.76
C GLY A 20 9.98 -4.14 15.59
N GLU A 21 10.32 -5.41 15.39
CA GLU A 21 11.12 -5.88 14.26
C GLU A 21 10.19 -6.21 13.08
N ASP A 22 10.43 -5.54 11.94
CA ASP A 22 9.67 -5.78 10.71
C ASP A 22 10.29 -6.91 9.85
N GLU A 23 11.45 -7.46 10.27
CA GLU A 23 12.18 -8.49 9.54
C GLU A 23 11.39 -9.81 9.49
N GLY A 24 11.10 -10.26 8.25
CA GLY A 24 10.39 -11.53 8.00
C GLY A 24 8.88 -11.42 7.83
N LEU A 25 8.27 -10.23 7.96
CA LEU A 25 6.87 -10.02 7.60
C LEU A 25 6.71 -9.92 6.08
N THR A 26 5.85 -10.74 5.48
CA THR A 26 5.55 -10.65 4.04
C THR A 26 4.80 -9.36 3.72
N GLU A 27 5.01 -8.78 2.52
CA GLU A 27 4.30 -7.57 2.09
C GLU A 27 2.78 -7.73 2.15
N GLU A 28 2.26 -8.92 1.86
CA GLU A 28 0.83 -9.23 1.92
C GLU A 28 0.28 -9.15 3.36
N LEU A 29 1.06 -9.62 4.33
CA LEU A 29 0.68 -9.54 5.73
C LEU A 29 0.73 -8.08 6.21
N GLN A 30 1.77 -7.32 5.86
CA GLN A 30 1.85 -5.90 6.18
C GLN A 30 0.67 -5.11 5.56
N ASP A 31 0.32 -5.38 4.29
CA ASP A 31 -0.85 -4.82 3.62
C ASP A 31 -2.14 -5.18 4.40
N SER A 32 -2.25 -6.39 4.93
CA SER A 32 -3.40 -6.83 5.74
C SER A 32 -3.49 -6.13 7.11
N PHE A 33 -2.36 -5.91 7.79
CA PHE A 33 -2.31 -5.14 9.05
C PHE A 33 -2.64 -3.65 8.80
N LYS A 34 -2.17 -3.07 7.69
CA LYS A 34 -2.55 -1.71 7.26
C LYS A 34 -4.04 -1.62 6.93
N ALA A 35 -4.60 -2.65 6.30
CA ALA A 35 -6.01 -2.68 5.90
C ALA A 35 -6.99 -2.89 7.03
N SER A 36 -6.62 -3.69 8.02
CA SER A 36 -7.40 -3.89 9.24
C SER A 36 -7.26 -2.75 10.26
N GLY A 37 -6.30 -1.84 10.08
CA GLY A 37 -5.99 -0.77 11.04
C GLY A 37 -5.18 -1.25 12.25
N LEU A 38 -4.61 -2.45 12.17
CA LEU A 38 -3.81 -3.10 13.22
C LEU A 38 -2.32 -2.83 13.08
N TYR A 39 -1.88 -2.08 12.06
CA TYR A 39 -0.46 -1.81 11.81
C TYR A 39 0.27 -1.17 13.01
N HIS A 40 -0.44 -0.40 13.83
CA HIS A 40 0.11 0.18 15.06
C HIS A 40 0.53 -0.86 16.13
N LEU A 41 0.12 -2.13 15.98
CA LEU A 41 0.52 -3.23 16.86
C LEU A 41 1.85 -3.89 16.45
N LEU A 42 2.24 -3.76 15.17
CA LEU A 42 3.52 -4.28 14.68
C LEU A 42 4.69 -3.37 15.06
N ALA A 43 4.40 -2.12 15.43
CA ALA A 43 5.34 -1.28 16.14
C ALA A 43 5.21 -1.51 17.65
N VAL A 44 6.33 -1.49 18.39
CA VAL A 44 6.30 -1.55 19.85
C VAL A 44 5.39 -0.45 20.38
N SER A 45 4.30 -0.88 21.00
CA SER A 45 3.21 -0.02 21.45
C SER A 45 3.41 0.43 22.90
N GLY A 46 2.72 1.50 23.29
CA GLY A 46 2.75 1.93 24.69
C GLY A 46 2.16 0.92 25.68
N GLN A 47 1.40 -0.05 25.18
CA GLN A 47 0.92 -1.17 25.98
C GLN A 47 2.09 -2.05 26.43
N ASN A 48 3.11 -2.28 25.61
CA ASN A 48 4.28 -3.07 25.99
C ASN A 48 5.02 -2.45 27.19
N VAL A 49 5.22 -1.12 27.14
CA VAL A 49 5.83 -0.35 28.22
C VAL A 49 4.99 -0.40 29.49
N ALA A 50 3.67 -0.28 29.37
CA ALA A 50 2.75 -0.35 30.52
C ALA A 50 2.73 -1.74 31.16
N PHE A 51 2.72 -2.82 30.35
CA PHE A 51 2.78 -4.19 30.85
C PHE A 51 4.11 -4.47 31.56
N LEU A 52 5.23 -3.99 31.01
CA LEU A 52 6.54 -4.13 31.65
C LEU A 52 6.58 -3.41 33.00
N ALA A 53 6.19 -2.13 33.04
CA ALA A 53 6.17 -1.35 34.28
C ALA A 53 5.24 -1.99 35.32
N GLY A 54 4.05 -2.42 34.90
CA GLY A 54 3.10 -3.13 35.77
C GLY A 54 3.64 -4.45 36.31
N ALA A 55 4.30 -5.26 35.48
CA ALA A 55 4.91 -6.52 35.89
C ALA A 55 6.00 -6.31 36.95
N VAL A 56 6.86 -5.30 36.76
CA VAL A 56 7.90 -4.95 37.75
C VAL A 56 7.29 -4.50 39.07
N LEU A 57 6.23 -3.69 39.04
CA LEU A 57 5.53 -3.27 40.25
C LEU A 57 4.85 -4.42 40.98
N VAL A 58 4.21 -5.34 40.26
CA VAL A 58 3.60 -6.54 40.84
C VAL A 58 4.67 -7.45 41.46
N LEU A 59 5.80 -7.66 40.79
CA LEU A 59 6.93 -8.43 41.32
C LEU A 59 7.50 -7.79 42.58
N ALA A 60 7.71 -6.47 42.58
CA ALA A 60 8.18 -5.73 43.75
C ALA A 60 7.21 -5.89 44.92
N TRP A 61 5.89 -5.83 44.65
CA TRP A 61 4.86 -6.06 45.66
C TRP A 61 4.88 -7.49 46.22
N LEU A 62 4.99 -8.50 45.37
CA LEU A 62 5.08 -9.92 45.78
C LEU A 62 6.33 -10.22 46.62
N LEU A 63 7.43 -9.56 46.32
CA LEU A 63 8.71 -9.70 47.04
C LEU A 63 8.77 -8.85 48.33
N GLY A 64 7.71 -8.12 48.68
CA GLY A 64 7.66 -7.25 49.86
C GLY A 64 8.57 -6.03 49.76
N ILE A 65 9.00 -5.66 48.55
CA ILE A 65 9.84 -4.49 48.31
C ILE A 65 9.01 -3.22 48.54
N SER A 66 9.63 -2.20 49.14
CA SER A 66 8.95 -0.91 49.37
C SER A 66 8.45 -0.30 48.05
N ARG A 67 7.27 0.35 48.07
CA ARG A 67 6.66 0.95 46.87
C ARG A 67 7.58 1.95 46.17
N LEU A 68 8.40 2.68 46.92
CA LEU A 68 9.40 3.60 46.39
C LEU A 68 10.44 2.85 45.53
N ALA A 69 11.01 1.77 46.07
CA ALA A 69 11.98 0.95 45.34
C ALA A 69 11.34 0.24 44.13
N GLY A 70 10.07 -0.16 44.23
CA GLY A 70 9.31 -0.70 43.10
C GLY A 70 9.13 0.28 41.95
N GLU A 71 8.77 1.54 42.22
CA GLU A 71 8.62 2.58 41.20
C GLU A 71 9.96 2.98 40.57
N VAL A 72 11.04 3.05 41.37
CA VAL A 72 12.40 3.28 40.84
C VAL A 72 12.83 2.12 39.93
N ALA A 73 12.54 0.87 40.33
CA ALA A 73 12.79 -0.30 39.49
C ALA A 73 11.95 -0.27 38.20
N ALA A 74 10.70 0.17 38.25
CA ALA A 74 9.84 0.31 37.08
C ALA A 74 10.38 1.36 36.10
N ILE A 75 10.81 2.52 36.60
CA ILE A 75 11.48 3.55 35.78
C ILE A 75 12.74 2.98 35.14
N GLY A 76 13.59 2.29 35.92
CA GLY A 76 14.80 1.65 35.42
C GLY A 76 14.51 0.61 34.33
N ALA A 77 13.47 -0.21 34.51
CA ALA A 77 13.05 -1.21 33.54
C ALA A 77 12.52 -0.58 32.25
N VAL A 78 11.72 0.48 32.34
CA VAL A 78 11.24 1.23 31.17
C VAL A 78 12.40 1.83 30.38
N VAL A 79 13.38 2.44 31.05
CA VAL A 79 14.58 2.98 30.40
C VAL A 79 15.40 1.87 29.74
N ALA A 80 15.62 0.75 30.44
CA ALA A 80 16.33 -0.40 29.88
C ALA A 80 15.62 -0.97 28.66
N TYR A 81 14.28 -1.03 28.67
CA TYR A 81 13.49 -1.50 27.54
C TYR A 81 13.57 -0.57 26.33
N VAL A 82 13.48 0.75 26.54
CA VAL A 82 13.66 1.75 25.46
C VAL A 82 15.05 1.61 24.82
N LEU A 83 16.10 1.39 25.63
CA LEU A 83 17.46 1.19 25.12
C LEU A 83 17.64 -0.15 24.38
N ALA A 84 16.99 -1.21 24.85
CA ALA A 84 17.09 -2.54 24.26
C ALA A 84 16.35 -2.68 22.93
N VAL A 85 15.14 -2.11 22.83
CA VAL A 85 14.34 -2.08 21.58
C VAL A 85 14.91 -1.06 20.58
N GLY A 86 15.63 -0.06 21.07
CA GLY A 86 16.18 1.02 20.28
C GLY A 86 15.29 2.27 20.25
N TRP A 87 15.84 3.34 19.68
CA TRP A 87 15.26 4.68 19.67
C TRP A 87 14.09 4.85 18.68
N GLN A 88 13.14 3.92 18.68
CA GLN A 88 11.93 4.01 17.88
C GLN A 88 11.01 5.10 18.46
N PRO A 89 10.45 6.02 17.65
CA PRO A 89 9.63 7.12 18.14
C PRO A 89 8.44 6.69 19.01
N SER A 90 7.77 5.57 18.70
CA SER A 90 6.64 5.07 19.51
C SER A 90 7.05 4.66 20.93
N VAL A 91 8.21 4.01 21.05
CA VAL A 91 8.75 3.49 22.31
C VAL A 91 9.20 4.64 23.21
N VAL A 92 9.85 5.65 22.64
CA VAL A 92 10.26 6.85 23.38
C VAL A 92 9.05 7.59 23.93
N ARG A 93 7.98 7.79 23.12
CA ARG A 93 6.74 8.43 23.59
C ARG A 93 6.10 7.66 24.75
N ALA A 94 6.00 6.34 24.61
CA ALA A 94 5.45 5.48 25.65
C ALA A 94 6.32 5.46 26.92
N GLY A 95 7.64 5.44 26.77
CA GLY A 95 8.60 5.53 27.86
C GLY A 95 8.47 6.83 28.64
N VAL A 96 8.40 7.97 27.95
CA VAL A 96 8.16 9.28 28.57
C VAL A 96 6.84 9.28 29.35
N ALA A 97 5.75 8.78 28.75
CA ALA A 97 4.46 8.68 29.45
C ALA A 97 4.55 7.77 30.69
N GLY A 98 5.19 6.60 30.59
CA GLY A 98 5.39 5.68 31.71
C GLY A 98 6.18 6.31 32.86
N ILE A 99 7.31 6.93 32.54
CA ILE A 99 8.17 7.60 33.53
C ILE A 99 7.43 8.76 34.20
N LEU A 100 6.72 9.60 33.44
CA LEU A 100 5.91 10.68 33.99
C LEU A 100 4.80 10.15 34.91
N ALA A 101 4.21 8.99 34.60
CA ALA A 101 3.18 8.39 35.43
C ALA A 101 3.73 7.91 36.78
N SER A 102 4.89 7.25 36.78
CA SER A 102 5.62 6.85 38.00
C SER A 102 6.09 8.05 38.81
N LEU A 103 6.66 9.08 38.17
CA LEU A 103 7.09 10.32 38.84
C LEU A 103 5.93 11.10 39.46
N ALA A 104 4.79 11.20 38.76
CA ALA A 104 3.60 11.87 39.29
C ALA A 104 3.08 11.16 40.56
N TRP A 105 3.21 9.84 40.60
CA TRP A 105 2.85 9.04 41.78
C TRP A 105 3.84 9.27 42.93
N LEU A 106 5.15 9.20 42.66
CA LEU A 106 6.21 9.46 43.64
C LEU A 106 6.10 10.86 44.27
N ALA A 107 5.75 11.86 43.45
CA ALA A 107 5.55 13.24 43.90
C ALA A 107 4.23 13.46 44.65
N SER A 108 3.37 12.43 44.80
CA SER A 108 2.04 12.51 45.43
C SER A 108 1.17 13.66 44.89
N ARG A 109 1.34 14.01 43.60
CA ARG A 109 0.61 15.13 42.98
C ARG A 109 -0.68 14.67 42.34
N ALA A 110 -1.71 15.52 42.42
CA ALA A 110 -2.93 15.34 41.66
C ALA A 110 -2.61 15.32 40.17
N ARG A 111 -2.96 14.22 39.49
CA ARG A 111 -2.73 14.04 38.06
C ARG A 111 -3.75 14.87 37.27
N ASP A 112 -3.38 16.09 36.88
CA ASP A 112 -4.11 16.77 35.81
C ASP A 112 -3.71 16.18 34.46
N ARG A 113 -4.68 15.53 33.82
CA ARG A 113 -4.56 14.89 32.50
C ARG A 113 -4.01 15.81 31.40
N TRP A 114 -4.33 17.11 31.43
CA TRP A 114 -3.87 18.05 30.42
C TRP A 114 -2.42 18.47 30.65
N HIS A 115 -2.05 18.71 31.91
CA HIS A 115 -0.66 18.97 32.29
C HIS A 115 0.24 17.78 31.95
N PHE A 116 -0.24 16.56 32.19
CA PHE A 116 0.48 15.34 31.82
C PHE A 116 0.75 15.25 30.32
N LEU A 117 -0.27 15.51 29.49
CA LEU A 117 -0.13 15.51 28.03
C LEU A 117 0.80 16.63 27.54
N ALA A 118 0.68 17.83 28.10
CA ALA A 118 1.50 18.99 27.72
C ALA A 118 2.97 18.81 28.10
N ILE A 119 3.27 18.27 29.28
CA ILE A 119 4.65 17.98 29.70
C ILE A 119 5.25 16.89 28.81
N GLY A 120 4.48 15.82 28.52
CA GLY A 120 4.92 14.77 27.59
C GLY A 120 5.25 15.34 26.20
N ALA A 121 4.39 16.20 25.65
CA ALA A 121 4.64 16.89 24.38
C ALA A 121 5.90 17.77 24.45
N ALA A 122 6.04 18.57 25.51
CA ALA A 122 7.16 19.48 25.68
C ALA A 122 8.51 18.75 25.75
N ILE A 123 8.59 17.63 26.48
CA ILE A 123 9.81 16.81 26.56
C ILE A 123 10.21 16.27 25.19
N LEU A 124 9.25 15.76 24.42
CA LEU A 124 9.52 15.20 23.09
C LEU A 124 9.91 16.28 22.07
N LEU A 125 9.22 17.42 22.09
CA LEU A 125 9.49 18.54 21.19
C LEU A 125 10.79 19.27 21.53
N ALA A 126 11.21 19.27 22.80
CA ALA A 126 12.48 19.82 23.23
C ALA A 126 13.67 19.03 22.66
N TRP A 127 13.51 17.72 22.42
CA TRP A 127 14.53 16.90 21.78
C TRP A 127 14.62 17.17 20.28
N THR A 128 13.48 17.11 19.58
CA THR A 128 13.41 17.37 18.13
C THR A 128 12.06 18.00 17.75
N PRO A 129 12.03 19.30 17.40
CA PRO A 129 10.80 19.97 16.97
C PRO A 129 10.16 19.36 15.73
N ALA A 130 10.95 18.72 14.87
CA ALA A 130 10.49 18.03 13.67
C ALA A 130 9.48 16.91 13.96
N THR A 131 9.50 16.33 15.18
CA THR A 131 8.56 15.27 15.59
C THR A 131 7.11 15.71 15.53
N LEU A 132 6.80 17.01 15.56
CA LEU A 132 5.45 17.55 15.38
C LEU A 132 4.83 17.18 14.02
N PHE A 133 5.64 17.04 12.98
CA PHE A 133 5.20 16.73 11.62
C PHE A 133 5.14 15.22 11.35
N GLU A 134 5.64 14.40 12.27
CA GLU A 134 5.59 12.96 12.14
C GLU A 134 4.16 12.45 12.37
N PRO A 135 3.62 11.59 11.47
CA PRO A 135 2.28 11.03 11.63
C PRO A 135 2.11 10.30 12.97
N GLY A 136 3.15 9.61 13.46
CA GLY A 136 3.09 8.87 14.72
C GLY A 136 2.87 9.76 15.96
N PHE A 137 3.46 10.95 15.98
CA PHE A 137 3.23 11.93 17.05
C PHE A 137 1.80 12.47 16.97
N GLN A 138 1.38 12.93 15.78
CA GLN A 138 0.06 13.51 15.54
C GLN A 138 -1.06 12.54 15.93
N LEU A 139 -0.99 11.28 15.47
CA LEU A 139 -1.98 10.26 15.77
C LEU A 139 -2.05 9.92 17.26
N SER A 140 -0.91 9.80 17.93
CA SER A 140 -0.85 9.42 19.35
C SER A 140 -1.41 10.51 20.26
N PHE A 141 -1.01 11.77 20.04
CA PHE A 141 -1.50 12.91 20.84
C PHE A 141 -2.96 13.23 20.54
N ALA A 142 -3.39 13.15 19.28
CA ALA A 142 -4.80 13.32 18.91
C ALA A 142 -5.69 12.24 19.55
N ALA A 143 -5.26 10.98 19.55
CA ALA A 143 -5.99 9.90 20.19
C ALA A 143 -6.17 10.13 21.71
N VAL A 144 -5.09 10.48 22.42
CA VAL A 144 -5.15 10.75 23.87
C VAL A 144 -6.03 11.96 24.19
N ALA A 145 -5.91 13.05 23.42
CA ALA A 145 -6.78 14.21 23.55
C ALA A 145 -8.26 13.86 23.27
N GLY A 146 -8.51 13.04 22.25
CA GLY A 146 -9.83 12.49 21.92
C GLY A 146 -10.43 11.70 23.07
N ILE A 147 -9.65 10.82 23.71
CA ILE A 147 -10.07 10.10 24.91
C ILE A 147 -10.45 11.08 26.02
N PHE A 148 -9.64 12.09 26.31
CA PHE A 148 -9.94 13.04 27.40
C PHE A 148 -11.21 13.88 27.15
N LEU A 149 -11.49 14.23 25.91
CA LEU A 149 -12.61 15.10 25.53
C LEU A 149 -13.93 14.34 25.29
N LEU A 150 -13.85 13.17 24.65
CA LEU A 150 -15.01 12.45 24.13
C LEU A 150 -15.41 11.26 25.01
N LEU A 151 -14.47 10.60 25.69
CA LEU A 151 -14.76 9.38 26.46
C LEU A 151 -15.89 9.58 27.49
N PRO A 152 -15.88 10.61 28.37
CA PRO A 152 -16.93 10.78 29.37
C PRO A 152 -18.32 11.02 28.77
N ARG A 153 -18.39 11.68 27.61
CA ARG A 153 -19.64 11.96 26.90
C ARG A 153 -20.18 10.72 26.19
N LEU A 154 -19.28 9.90 25.64
CA LEU A 154 -19.64 8.66 24.96
C LEU A 154 -20.07 7.58 25.96
N THR A 155 -19.38 7.42 27.09
CA THR A 155 -19.75 6.44 28.11
C THR A 155 -21.08 6.77 28.76
N SER A 156 -21.30 8.01 29.18
CA SER A 156 -22.59 8.49 29.71
C SER A 156 -23.71 8.34 28.68
N SER A 157 -23.40 8.53 27.40
CA SER A 157 -24.37 8.28 26.34
C SER A 157 -24.77 6.80 26.26
N LEU A 158 -23.84 5.87 26.47
CA LEU A 158 -24.10 4.44 26.36
C LEU A 158 -24.67 3.81 27.66
N GLU A 159 -24.81 4.58 28.74
CA GLU A 159 -25.29 4.09 30.05
C GLU A 159 -26.71 3.51 30.05
N GLY A 160 -27.55 3.88 29.08
CA GLY A 160 -28.92 3.39 28.93
C GLY A 160 -29.11 2.11 28.10
N TYR A 161 -28.03 1.48 27.59
CA TYR A 161 -28.14 0.26 26.79
C TYR A 161 -27.71 -1.00 27.59
N PRO A 162 -28.32 -2.17 27.31
CA PRO A 162 -28.00 -3.45 27.97
C PRO A 162 -26.68 -4.01 27.45
N MET A 163 -25.58 -3.34 27.80
CA MET A 163 -24.22 -3.73 27.43
C MET A 163 -23.33 -3.74 28.68
N PRO A 164 -22.44 -4.72 28.82
CA PRO A 164 -21.52 -4.78 29.95
C PRO A 164 -20.54 -3.59 29.92
N HIS A 165 -20.11 -3.16 31.11
CA HIS A 165 -19.31 -1.95 31.29
C HIS A 165 -18.01 -1.93 30.47
N TRP A 166 -17.33 -3.08 30.39
CA TRP A 166 -16.08 -3.21 29.63
C TRP A 166 -16.30 -2.98 28.12
N LEU A 167 -17.40 -3.49 27.56
CA LEU A 167 -17.72 -3.34 26.14
C LEU A 167 -18.09 -1.88 25.83
N ARG A 168 -18.83 -1.24 26.74
CA ARG A 168 -19.16 0.19 26.68
C ARG A 168 -17.90 1.05 26.64
N GLN A 169 -16.95 0.79 27.54
CA GLN A 169 -15.68 1.51 27.57
C GLN A 169 -14.86 1.28 26.30
N ALA A 170 -14.72 0.04 25.85
CA ALA A 170 -13.99 -0.30 24.64
C ALA A 170 -14.56 0.44 23.41
N LEU A 171 -15.89 0.37 23.20
CA LEU A 171 -16.57 1.09 22.12
C LEU A 171 -16.35 2.60 22.21
N ALA A 172 -16.48 3.18 23.40
CA ALA A 172 -16.34 4.62 23.60
C ALA A 172 -14.90 5.10 23.33
N ILE A 173 -13.88 4.35 23.77
CA ILE A 173 -12.47 4.64 23.50
C ILE A 173 -12.21 4.56 21.99
N SER A 174 -12.62 3.48 21.34
CA SER A 174 -12.36 3.30 19.91
C SER A 174 -13.05 4.35 19.04
N VAL A 175 -14.28 4.74 19.37
CA VAL A 175 -14.97 5.83 18.65
C VAL A 175 -14.26 7.17 18.89
N ALA A 176 -13.85 7.47 20.13
CA ALA A 176 -13.12 8.70 20.45
C ALA A 176 -11.80 8.79 19.67
N CYS A 177 -11.00 7.72 19.67
CA CYS A 177 -9.77 7.64 18.90
C CYS A 177 -10.04 7.73 17.40
N GLY A 178 -10.96 6.93 16.87
CA GLY A 178 -11.26 6.89 15.44
C GLY A 178 -11.71 8.24 14.87
N VAL A 179 -12.59 8.96 15.56
CA VAL A 179 -13.06 10.29 15.12
C VAL A 179 -11.94 11.33 15.12
N THR A 180 -11.04 11.27 16.10
CA THR A 180 -9.94 12.25 16.22
C THR A 180 -8.76 11.94 15.30
N THR A 181 -8.47 10.67 15.03
CA THR A 181 -7.36 10.26 14.16
C THR A 181 -7.75 10.15 12.68
N ALA A 182 -9.02 9.92 12.36
CA ALA A 182 -9.51 9.77 10.98
C ALA A 182 -9.08 10.91 10.02
N PRO A 183 -9.21 12.20 10.36
CA PRO A 183 -8.79 13.29 9.47
C PRO A 183 -7.27 13.26 9.20
N ILE A 184 -6.48 12.94 10.22
CA ILE A 184 -5.02 12.85 10.12
C ILE A 184 -4.65 11.66 9.23
N LEU A 185 -5.28 10.50 9.43
CA LEU A 185 -5.07 9.31 8.61
C LEU A 185 -5.40 9.56 7.14
N TRP A 186 -6.49 10.28 6.88
CA TRP A 186 -6.89 10.64 5.53
C TRP A 186 -5.88 11.55 4.84
N VAL A 187 -5.45 12.62 5.50
CA VAL A 187 -4.50 13.59 4.93
C VAL A 187 -3.12 12.97 4.71
N GLN A 188 -2.66 12.13 5.66
CA GLN A 188 -1.32 11.55 5.64
C GLN A 188 -1.22 10.28 4.77
N PHE A 189 -2.27 9.44 4.74
CA PHE A 189 -2.22 8.11 4.12
C PHE A 189 -3.30 7.87 3.05
N GLY A 190 -4.13 8.88 2.73
CA GLY A 190 -5.15 8.80 1.67
C GLY A 190 -6.23 7.74 1.88
N SER A 191 -6.33 7.15 3.09
CA SER A 191 -7.23 6.04 3.37
C SER A 191 -7.61 5.97 4.85
N ILE A 192 -8.82 5.47 5.13
CA ILE A 192 -9.33 5.22 6.49
C ILE A 192 -9.73 3.75 6.62
N GLN A 193 -9.43 3.16 7.77
CA GLN A 193 -9.79 1.77 8.08
C GLN A 193 -11.17 1.72 8.74
N VAL A 194 -12.17 1.23 8.01
CA VAL A 194 -13.59 1.27 8.44
C VAL A 194 -13.84 0.27 9.58
N TYR A 195 -13.24 -0.91 9.50
CA TYR A 195 -13.42 -1.99 10.48
C TYR A 195 -12.35 -1.99 11.58
N SER A 196 -11.65 -0.88 11.80
CA SER A 196 -10.62 -0.79 12.84
C SER A 196 -11.16 -1.13 14.23
N LEU A 197 -12.41 -0.77 14.53
CA LEU A 197 -13.06 -1.14 15.79
C LEU A 197 -13.21 -2.66 15.96
N LEU A 198 -13.68 -3.35 14.92
CA LEU A 198 -13.83 -4.80 14.93
C LEU A 198 -12.47 -5.48 15.05
N ALA A 199 -11.49 -5.02 14.27
CA ALA A 199 -10.13 -5.56 14.29
C ALA A 199 -9.50 -5.43 15.68
N ASN A 200 -9.57 -4.22 16.27
CA ASN A 200 -9.03 -3.96 17.60
C ASN A 200 -9.75 -4.78 18.67
N ALA A 201 -11.07 -4.95 18.59
CA ALA A 201 -11.83 -5.76 19.55
C ALA A 201 -11.41 -7.25 19.51
N LEU A 202 -11.23 -7.82 18.32
CA LEU A 202 -10.77 -9.20 18.16
C LEU A 202 -9.35 -9.39 18.72
N VAL A 203 -8.44 -8.47 18.38
CA VAL A 203 -7.02 -8.61 18.72
C VAL A 203 -6.71 -8.24 20.17
N THR A 204 -7.45 -7.33 20.79
CA THR A 204 -7.23 -6.91 22.19
C THR A 204 -7.27 -8.08 23.17
N LEU A 205 -8.11 -9.09 22.91
CA LEU A 205 -8.21 -10.30 23.74
C LEU A 205 -6.92 -11.14 23.73
N ALA A 206 -6.12 -11.04 22.66
CA ALA A 206 -4.91 -11.84 22.47
C ALA A 206 -3.62 -11.11 22.85
N ILE A 207 -3.57 -9.77 22.73
CA ILE A 207 -2.34 -8.99 22.98
C ILE A 207 -1.85 -9.18 24.42
N GLY A 208 -2.73 -9.00 25.41
CA GLY A 208 -2.35 -9.11 26.83
C GLY A 208 -1.72 -10.47 27.17
N PRO A 209 -2.41 -11.59 26.87
CA PRO A 209 -1.84 -12.93 27.02
C PRO A 209 -0.54 -13.13 26.22
N LEU A 210 -0.47 -12.65 24.98
CA LEU A 210 0.72 -12.79 24.14
C LEU A 210 1.95 -12.11 24.76
N LEU A 211 1.80 -10.88 25.25
CA LEU A 211 2.86 -10.13 25.92
C LEU A 211 3.26 -10.79 27.25
N GLY A 212 2.28 -11.26 28.03
CA GLY A 212 2.54 -11.95 29.29
C GLY A 212 3.31 -13.26 29.11
N ILE A 213 2.90 -14.08 28.13
CA ILE A 213 3.58 -15.33 27.78
C ILE A 213 4.97 -15.06 27.23
N ALA A 214 5.14 -14.04 26.39
CA ALA A 214 6.46 -13.63 25.89
C ALA A 214 7.40 -13.25 27.04
N LEU A 215 6.94 -12.40 27.97
CA LEU A 215 7.73 -11.98 29.13
C LEU A 215 8.09 -13.17 30.03
N LEU A 216 7.12 -14.03 30.36
CA LEU A 216 7.37 -15.25 31.15
C LEU A 216 8.34 -16.20 30.45
N GLY A 217 8.20 -16.38 29.13
CA GLY A 217 9.10 -17.19 28.32
C GLY A 217 10.54 -16.70 28.36
N THR A 218 10.75 -15.37 28.29
CA THR A 218 12.08 -14.76 28.41
C THR A 218 12.68 -14.89 29.80
N LEU A 219 11.87 -14.77 30.87
CA LEU A 219 12.34 -14.92 32.24
C LEU A 219 12.71 -16.38 32.58
N LEU A 220 11.98 -17.34 32.02
CA LEU A 220 12.20 -18.77 32.25
C LEU A 220 13.29 -19.37 31.35
N GLU A 221 13.66 -18.72 30.25
CA GLU A 221 14.66 -19.23 29.29
C GLU A 221 15.99 -19.63 29.96
N PRO A 222 16.58 -18.83 30.88
CA PRO A 222 17.85 -19.20 31.53
C PRO A 222 17.71 -20.33 32.55
N VAL A 223 16.52 -20.57 33.09
CA VAL A 223 16.28 -21.50 34.20
C VAL A 223 15.77 -22.85 33.70
N VAL A 224 14.77 -22.83 32.80
CA VAL A 224 14.10 -24.01 32.24
C VAL A 224 13.83 -23.80 30.74
N PRO A 225 14.81 -24.08 29.86
CA PRO A 225 14.68 -23.85 28.41
C PRO A 225 13.49 -24.59 27.77
N SER A 226 13.14 -25.79 28.25
CA SER A 226 12.02 -26.58 27.74
C SER A 226 10.66 -25.93 28.03
N ALA A 227 10.52 -25.25 29.16
CA ALA A 227 9.32 -24.49 29.51
C ALA A 227 9.20 -23.25 28.62
N SER A 228 10.32 -22.56 28.36
CA SER A 228 10.36 -21.41 27.44
C SER A 228 9.95 -21.81 26.01
N LEU A 229 10.41 -22.96 25.51
CA LEU A 229 9.99 -23.49 24.20
C LEU A 229 8.48 -23.78 24.14
N SER A 230 7.93 -24.34 25.21
CA SER A 230 6.49 -24.67 25.30
C SER A 230 5.62 -23.41 25.32
N LEU A 231 6.07 -22.39 26.06
CA LEU A 231 5.44 -21.08 26.09
C LEU A 231 5.53 -20.36 24.74
N ALA A 232 6.69 -20.41 24.08
CA ALA A 232 6.87 -19.86 22.74
C ALA A 232 5.94 -20.52 21.72
N TRP A 233 5.78 -21.85 21.78
CA TRP A 233 4.85 -22.57 20.90
C TRP A 233 3.39 -22.16 21.13
N LEU A 234 2.96 -22.04 22.39
CA LEU A 234 1.64 -21.51 22.74
C LEU A 234 1.45 -20.08 22.21
N ASN A 235 2.50 -19.25 22.32
CA ASN A 235 2.47 -17.87 21.85
C ASN A 235 2.37 -17.78 20.32
N GLY A 236 2.95 -18.73 19.59
CA GLY A 236 2.82 -18.83 18.14
C GLY A 236 1.37 -19.02 17.67
N TRP A 237 0.51 -19.65 18.47
CA TRP A 237 -0.92 -19.74 18.16
C TRP A 237 -1.64 -18.41 18.33
N LEU A 238 -1.30 -17.63 19.37
CA LEU A 238 -1.82 -16.27 19.55
C LEU A 238 -1.37 -15.35 18.41
N ALA A 239 -0.10 -15.43 18.01
CA ALA A 239 0.41 -14.69 16.85
C ALA A 239 -0.35 -15.06 15.56
N THR A 240 -0.63 -16.35 15.35
CA THR A 240 -1.45 -16.83 14.20
C THR A 240 -2.87 -16.30 14.27
N TYR A 241 -3.49 -16.27 15.45
CA TYR A 241 -4.83 -15.72 15.66
C TYR A 241 -4.89 -14.24 15.29
N ILE A 242 -3.90 -13.44 15.71
CA ILE A 242 -3.80 -12.02 15.37
C ILE A 242 -3.64 -11.83 13.86
N ALA A 243 -2.73 -12.58 13.23
CA ALA A 243 -2.51 -12.53 11.79
C ALA A 243 -3.77 -12.92 11.00
N THR A 244 -4.46 -13.97 11.43
CA THR A 244 -5.72 -14.43 10.81
C THR A 244 -6.82 -13.40 10.99
N SER A 245 -6.94 -12.78 12.16
CA SER A 245 -7.90 -11.70 12.42
C SER A 245 -7.64 -10.50 11.51
N ALA A 246 -6.37 -10.12 11.31
CA ALA A 246 -5.99 -9.07 10.39
C ALA A 246 -6.39 -9.39 8.94
N ARG A 247 -6.16 -10.64 8.48
CA ARG A 247 -6.55 -11.12 7.14
C ARG A 247 -8.07 -11.19 6.94
N LEU A 248 -8.79 -11.66 7.96
CA LEU A 248 -10.25 -11.75 7.92
C LEU A 248 -10.88 -10.36 7.78
N VAL A 249 -10.39 -9.39 8.56
CA VAL A 249 -10.90 -8.01 8.49
C VAL A 249 -10.44 -7.29 7.22
N SER A 250 -9.20 -7.51 6.75
CA SER A 250 -8.72 -6.90 5.51
C SER A 250 -9.44 -7.42 4.27
N GLY A 251 -9.92 -8.66 4.29
CA GLY A 251 -10.72 -9.26 3.23
C GLY A 251 -12.16 -8.74 3.15
N LEU A 252 -12.64 -7.98 4.16
CA LEU A 252 -13.98 -7.42 4.14
C LEU A 252 -14.09 -6.29 3.11
N PRO A 253 -15.25 -6.17 2.42
CA PRO A 253 -15.48 -5.07 1.50
C PRO A 253 -15.43 -3.73 2.24
N LEU A 254 -14.72 -2.74 1.68
CA LEU A 254 -14.45 -1.42 2.29
C LEU A 254 -13.57 -1.45 3.55
N ALA A 255 -12.77 -2.50 3.77
CA ALA A 255 -11.83 -2.52 4.89
C ALA A 255 -10.93 -1.27 4.93
N GLN A 256 -10.48 -0.82 3.75
CA GLN A 256 -9.97 0.52 3.54
C GLN A 256 -10.84 1.26 2.54
N THR A 257 -11.12 2.54 2.83
CA THR A 257 -11.73 3.44 1.87
C THR A 257 -10.85 4.66 1.64
N SER A 258 -10.62 4.96 0.37
CA SER A 258 -9.99 6.18 -0.14
C SER A 258 -11.04 7.14 -0.72
N SER A 259 -12.31 7.03 -0.28
CA SER A 259 -13.40 7.94 -0.70
C SER A 259 -13.61 9.05 0.32
N GLY A 260 -13.41 10.31 -0.08
CA GLY A 260 -13.56 11.46 0.82
C GLY A 260 -15.00 11.60 1.35
N LEU A 261 -15.99 11.20 0.54
CA LEU A 261 -17.39 11.15 0.97
C LEU A 261 -17.62 10.08 2.04
N ALA A 262 -16.98 8.91 1.93
CA ALA A 262 -17.07 7.87 2.96
C ALA A 262 -16.50 8.35 4.30
N VAL A 263 -15.37 9.08 4.26
CA VAL A 263 -14.73 9.69 5.43
C VAL A 263 -15.66 10.70 6.10
N VAL A 264 -16.23 11.63 5.34
CA VAL A 264 -17.16 12.64 5.86
C VAL A 264 -18.36 11.96 6.52
N LEU A 265 -18.92 10.92 5.91
CA LEU A 265 -20.07 10.20 6.46
C LEU A 265 -19.72 9.39 7.72
N LEU A 266 -18.54 8.78 7.78
CA LEU A 266 -18.02 8.11 8.98
C LEU A 266 -17.80 9.09 10.15
N LEU A 267 -17.28 10.29 9.87
CA LEU A 267 -17.07 11.34 10.87
C LEU A 267 -18.38 11.97 11.34
N LEU A 268 -19.40 12.04 10.47
CA LEU A 268 -20.72 12.56 10.80
C LEU A 268 -21.63 11.55 11.51
N ALA A 269 -21.36 10.24 11.41
CA ALA A 269 -22.20 9.22 12.04
C ALA A 269 -22.34 9.37 13.57
N PRO A 270 -21.27 9.62 14.36
CA PRO A 270 -21.39 9.90 15.79
C PRO A 270 -22.17 11.19 16.09
N ALA A 271 -21.98 12.24 15.28
CA ALA A 271 -22.73 13.49 15.39
C ALA A 271 -24.22 13.30 15.08
N GLY A 272 -24.54 12.46 14.09
CA GLY A 272 -25.90 12.03 13.76
C GLY A 272 -26.58 11.30 14.91
N VAL A 273 -25.88 10.37 15.57
CA VAL A 273 -26.39 9.65 16.77
C VAL A 273 -26.65 10.61 17.93
N LEU A 274 -25.78 11.59 18.16
CA LEU A 274 -25.97 12.63 19.18
C LEU A 274 -27.16 13.56 18.84
N LEU A 275 -27.34 13.91 17.57
CA LEU A 275 -28.46 14.74 17.10
C LEU A 275 -29.81 13.98 17.19
N LEU A 276 -29.82 12.69 16.85
CA LEU A 276 -30.94 11.75 17.02
C LEU A 276 -31.49 11.73 18.46
N ARG A 277 -30.62 11.89 19.45
CA ARG A 277 -31.02 11.93 20.87
C ARG A 277 -31.72 13.22 21.27
N ARG A 278 -31.36 14.33 20.62
CA ARG A 278 -32.05 15.63 20.79
C ARG A 278 -33.38 15.69 20.05
N LEU A 279 -33.63 14.76 19.11
CA LEU A 279 -34.91 14.66 18.44
C LEU A 279 -35.98 14.04 19.35
N PRO A 280 -37.22 14.55 19.30
CA PRO A 280 -38.34 14.02 20.07
C PRO A 280 -38.65 12.57 19.65
N ALA A 281 -39.11 11.75 20.60
CA ALA A 281 -39.18 10.28 20.47
C ALA A 281 -39.93 9.79 19.23
N TRP A 282 -40.95 10.52 18.78
CA TRP A 282 -41.75 10.22 17.59
C TRP A 282 -40.99 10.34 16.25
N ARG A 283 -39.88 11.10 16.18
CA ARG A 283 -39.05 11.24 14.98
C ARG A 283 -37.87 10.27 14.91
N ARG A 284 -37.53 9.63 16.04
CA ARG A 284 -36.46 8.63 16.14
C ARG A 284 -36.63 7.42 15.21
N PRO A 285 -37.82 6.79 15.06
CA PRO A 285 -37.96 5.65 14.15
C PRO A 285 -37.72 6.04 12.68
N LEU A 286 -38.06 7.27 12.30
CA LEU A 286 -37.87 7.79 10.94
C LEU A 286 -36.38 7.95 10.62
N VAL A 287 -35.60 8.52 11.53
CA VAL A 287 -34.14 8.66 11.35
C VAL A 287 -33.42 7.31 11.49
N LEU A 288 -33.86 6.43 12.38
CA LEU A 288 -33.35 5.05 12.45
C LEU A 288 -33.63 4.29 11.16
N ALA A 289 -34.79 4.49 10.52
CA ALA A 289 -35.07 3.94 9.20
C ALA A 289 -34.15 4.56 8.13
N TRP A 290 -33.94 5.87 8.12
CA TRP A 290 -32.98 6.50 7.19
C TRP A 290 -31.54 5.99 7.38
N VAL A 291 -31.09 5.74 8.60
CA VAL A 291 -29.78 5.10 8.85
C VAL A 291 -29.81 3.63 8.43
N ALA A 292 -30.85 2.89 8.78
CA ALA A 292 -30.99 1.46 8.45
C ALA A 292 -31.15 1.18 6.96
N PHE A 293 -31.67 2.13 6.17
CA PHE A 293 -31.81 1.99 4.71
C PHE A 293 -30.77 2.80 3.93
N GLY A 294 -30.39 3.98 4.42
CA GLY A 294 -29.42 4.87 3.78
C GLY A 294 -27.98 4.40 3.91
N LEU A 295 -27.58 3.84 5.06
CA LEU A 295 -26.22 3.28 5.20
C LEU A 295 -26.03 2.05 4.28
N PRO A 296 -26.97 1.08 4.22
CA PRO A 296 -26.89 0.00 3.25
C PRO A 296 -27.03 0.45 1.81
N ALA A 297 -27.86 1.45 1.49
CA ALA A 297 -27.95 1.97 0.12
C ALA A 297 -26.65 2.68 -0.32
N LEU A 298 -26.01 3.42 0.58
CA LEU A 298 -24.71 4.04 0.35
C LEU A 298 -23.60 2.99 0.24
N LEU A 299 -23.61 1.97 1.11
CA LEU A 299 -22.73 0.81 1.03
C LEU A 299 -22.95 0.10 -0.30
N LEU A 300 -24.18 -0.19 -0.70
CA LEU A 300 -24.53 -0.80 -1.98
C LEU A 300 -24.17 0.07 -3.18
N TRP A 301 -24.20 1.41 -3.05
CA TRP A 301 -23.77 2.34 -4.08
C TRP A 301 -22.24 2.41 -4.22
N GLN A 302 -21.50 2.29 -3.11
CA GLN A 302 -20.03 2.22 -3.13
C GLN A 302 -19.49 0.83 -3.47
N LEU A 303 -20.24 -0.21 -3.11
CA LEU A 303 -20.00 -1.60 -3.50
C LEU A 303 -20.56 -1.92 -4.89
N TRP A 304 -21.38 -1.02 -5.44
CA TRP A 304 -21.70 -1.03 -6.86
C TRP A 304 -20.36 -0.94 -7.57
N PRO A 305 -19.97 -1.93 -8.39
CA PRO A 305 -18.65 -1.98 -8.97
C PRO A 305 -18.36 -0.63 -9.60
N ALA A 306 -17.42 0.11 -8.99
CA ALA A 306 -17.00 1.43 -9.43
C ALA A 306 -16.78 1.30 -10.92
N ARG A 307 -17.67 1.93 -11.72
CA ARG A 307 -17.94 1.59 -13.13
C ARG A 307 -16.66 1.11 -13.80
N SER A 308 -16.44 -0.20 -13.79
CA SER A 308 -15.33 -0.81 -14.51
C SER A 308 -15.54 -0.36 -15.94
N GLN A 309 -14.57 0.39 -16.48
CA GLN A 309 -14.75 1.01 -17.78
C GLN A 309 -15.22 -0.09 -18.73
N PRO A 310 -16.35 0.11 -19.44
CA PRO A 310 -16.80 -0.92 -20.35
C PRO A 310 -15.65 -1.26 -21.30
N PRO A 311 -15.51 -2.54 -21.69
CA PRO A 311 -14.50 -2.94 -22.66
C PRO A 311 -14.59 -2.00 -23.87
N PRO A 312 -13.44 -1.56 -24.41
CA PRO A 312 -13.46 -0.62 -25.52
C PRO A 312 -14.21 -1.22 -26.70
N GLN A 313 -14.92 -0.38 -27.45
CA GLN A 313 -15.58 -0.81 -28.69
C GLN A 313 -14.59 -1.03 -29.84
N GLY A 314 -13.43 -0.36 -29.78
CA GLY A 314 -12.32 -0.46 -30.73
C GLY A 314 -10.98 -0.71 -30.03
N LEU A 315 -9.91 -0.11 -30.55
CA LEU A 315 -8.58 -0.10 -29.91
C LEU A 315 -8.55 0.92 -28.78
N ARG A 316 -8.04 0.53 -27.62
CA ARG A 316 -7.69 1.45 -26.52
C ARG A 316 -6.28 1.11 -26.04
N ILE A 317 -5.35 2.05 -26.19
CA ILE A 317 -4.00 1.98 -25.64
C ILE A 317 -3.93 2.91 -24.44
N THR A 318 -3.68 2.36 -23.26
CA THR A 318 -3.52 3.13 -22.02
C THR A 318 -2.07 3.06 -21.57
N VAL A 319 -1.37 4.18 -21.61
CA VAL A 319 -0.05 4.35 -20.98
C VAL A 319 -0.31 4.69 -19.51
N LEU A 320 0.04 3.76 -18.63
CA LEU A 320 -0.18 3.90 -17.19
C LEU A 320 0.82 4.89 -16.59
N ASP A 321 0.36 5.66 -15.60
CA ASP A 321 1.26 6.48 -14.79
C ASP A 321 1.99 5.57 -13.79
N VAL A 322 3.21 5.17 -14.15
CA VAL A 322 4.06 4.28 -13.34
C VAL A 322 5.27 5.00 -12.76
N GLY A 323 5.32 6.33 -12.86
CA GLY A 323 6.53 7.10 -12.60
C GLY A 323 7.55 6.91 -13.73
N GLN A 324 8.81 6.62 -13.38
CA GLN A 324 9.83 6.29 -14.37
C GLN A 324 9.66 4.83 -14.82
N GLY A 325 9.38 4.63 -16.11
CA GLY A 325 9.22 3.32 -16.72
C GLY A 325 8.07 3.24 -17.70
N ASP A 326 7.83 2.02 -18.18
CA ASP A 326 6.76 1.72 -19.12
C ASP A 326 5.77 0.72 -18.53
N SER A 327 4.48 1.01 -18.70
CA SER A 327 3.44 -0.01 -18.66
C SER A 327 2.28 0.42 -19.54
N ILE A 328 2.08 -0.32 -20.63
CA ILE A 328 1.17 0.02 -21.71
C ILE A 328 0.13 -1.09 -21.85
N LEU A 329 -1.10 -0.76 -21.48
CA LEU A 329 -2.24 -1.65 -21.59
C LEU A 329 -2.93 -1.46 -22.94
N VAL A 330 -2.86 -2.46 -23.80
CA VAL A 330 -3.50 -2.48 -25.12
C VAL A 330 -4.77 -3.32 -25.05
N GLN A 331 -5.92 -2.73 -25.29
CA GLN A 331 -7.24 -3.35 -25.14
C GLN A 331 -8.04 -3.29 -26.44
N VAL A 332 -8.81 -4.34 -26.67
CA VAL A 332 -9.83 -4.48 -27.71
C VAL A 332 -11.05 -5.20 -27.12
N PRO A 333 -12.22 -5.23 -27.80
CA PRO A 333 -13.39 -5.92 -27.28
C PRO A 333 -13.13 -7.38 -26.84
N GLN A 334 -12.18 -8.06 -27.50
CA GLN A 334 -11.88 -9.48 -27.29
C GLN A 334 -10.94 -9.74 -26.11
N GLY A 335 -10.20 -8.74 -25.62
CA GLY A 335 -9.22 -8.95 -24.56
C GLY A 335 -8.24 -7.80 -24.39
N ALA A 336 -7.23 -8.05 -23.55
CA ALA A 336 -6.21 -7.06 -23.20
C ALA A 336 -4.82 -7.68 -23.18
N ILE A 337 -3.83 -6.90 -23.59
CA ILE A 337 -2.40 -7.24 -23.56
C ILE A 337 -1.70 -6.16 -22.77
N LEU A 338 -0.79 -6.55 -21.91
CA LEU A 338 0.04 -5.62 -21.15
C LEU A 338 1.47 -5.68 -21.69
N VAL A 339 1.99 -4.57 -22.18
CA VAL A 339 3.37 -4.40 -22.61
C VAL A 339 4.10 -3.65 -21.50
N ASP A 340 5.06 -4.31 -20.87
CA ASP A 340 5.75 -3.85 -19.66
C ASP A 340 4.86 -3.58 -18.45
N GLN A 341 5.45 -3.65 -17.26
CA GLN A 341 4.79 -3.71 -15.97
C GLN A 341 5.33 -2.67 -14.98
N GLY A 342 6.15 -1.73 -15.46
CA GLY A 342 6.71 -0.65 -14.68
C GLY A 342 7.58 -1.13 -13.52
N PRO A 343 8.01 -0.20 -12.66
CA PRO A 343 8.65 -0.52 -11.40
C PRO A 343 7.65 -1.09 -10.37
N PRO A 344 8.10 -1.89 -9.38
CA PRO A 344 7.22 -2.55 -8.40
C PRO A 344 6.35 -1.58 -7.56
N GLU A 345 6.85 -0.40 -7.27
CA GLU A 345 6.17 0.66 -6.51
C GLU A 345 4.97 1.26 -7.25
N ALA A 346 4.92 1.13 -8.59
CA ALA A 346 3.81 1.60 -9.40
C ALA A 346 2.52 0.77 -9.20
N ARG A 347 2.64 -0.43 -8.60
CA ARG A 347 1.51 -1.33 -8.29
C ARG A 347 0.57 -1.50 -9.48
N VAL A 348 1.13 -1.83 -10.65
CA VAL A 348 0.37 -2.01 -11.90
C VAL A 348 -0.76 -3.04 -11.73
N ASP A 349 -0.58 -4.05 -10.87
CA ASP A 349 -1.63 -5.01 -10.49
C ASP A 349 -2.88 -4.34 -9.90
N ARG A 350 -2.73 -3.24 -9.16
CA ARG A 350 -3.84 -2.45 -8.62
C ARG A 350 -4.43 -1.56 -9.71
N GLN A 351 -3.60 -0.86 -10.47
CA GLN A 351 -4.07 0.01 -11.57
C GLN A 351 -4.91 -0.75 -12.61
N LEU A 352 -4.52 -1.98 -12.96
CA LEU A 352 -5.28 -2.84 -13.85
C LEU A 352 -6.65 -3.21 -13.27
N ARG A 353 -6.71 -3.55 -11.98
CA ARG A 353 -7.96 -3.88 -11.29
C ARG A 353 -8.89 -2.67 -11.20
N ASP A 354 -8.35 -1.48 -10.97
CA ASP A 354 -9.11 -0.23 -10.96
C ASP A 354 -9.68 0.09 -12.36
N LEU A 355 -8.97 -0.29 -13.42
CA LEU A 355 -9.47 -0.25 -14.80
C LEU A 355 -10.45 -1.39 -15.15
N GLY A 356 -10.75 -2.29 -14.22
CA GLY A 356 -11.63 -3.44 -14.43
C GLY A 356 -10.97 -4.61 -15.18
N VAL A 357 -9.67 -4.57 -15.41
CA VAL A 357 -8.92 -5.63 -16.08
C VAL A 357 -8.63 -6.76 -15.10
N ARG A 358 -9.33 -7.89 -15.28
CA ARG A 358 -9.17 -9.09 -14.45
C ARG A 358 -8.37 -10.20 -15.14
N ARG A 359 -8.31 -10.16 -16.47
CA ARG A 359 -7.63 -11.14 -17.31
C ARG A 359 -6.85 -10.44 -18.42
N LEU A 360 -5.63 -10.92 -18.66
CA LEU A 360 -4.76 -10.51 -19.75
C LEU A 360 -4.53 -11.71 -20.68
N SER A 361 -4.74 -11.49 -21.97
CA SER A 361 -4.44 -12.48 -23.00
C SER A 361 -2.94 -12.67 -23.21
N ALA A 362 -2.15 -11.63 -22.92
CA ALA A 362 -0.69 -11.75 -22.86
C ALA A 362 -0.08 -10.67 -21.97
N VAL A 363 1.05 -11.00 -21.37
CA VAL A 363 1.99 -10.06 -20.75
C VAL A 363 3.29 -10.10 -21.56
N VAL A 364 3.75 -8.96 -22.08
CA VAL A 364 5.00 -8.84 -22.82
C VAL A 364 6.07 -8.28 -21.89
N LEU A 365 7.22 -8.97 -21.83
CA LEU A 365 8.43 -8.51 -21.17
C LEU A 365 9.35 -7.96 -22.25
N THR A 366 9.44 -6.64 -22.44
CA THR A 366 10.20 -6.08 -23.57
C THR A 366 11.70 -6.21 -23.36
N ASP A 367 12.19 -5.96 -22.14
CA ASP A 367 13.57 -6.21 -21.72
C ASP A 367 13.64 -6.76 -20.28
N GLY A 368 14.80 -6.63 -19.62
CA GLY A 368 15.02 -7.07 -18.24
C GLY A 368 15.14 -5.93 -17.23
N GLN A 369 15.00 -4.68 -17.63
CA GLN A 369 15.20 -3.54 -16.76
C GLN A 369 14.05 -3.39 -15.75
N ARG A 370 14.34 -2.71 -14.64
CA ARG A 370 13.45 -2.62 -13.48
C ARG A 370 12.21 -1.81 -13.77
N ASP A 371 12.36 -0.75 -14.54
CA ASP A 371 11.35 0.19 -14.98
C ASP A 371 10.46 -0.37 -16.10
N HIS A 372 10.79 -1.54 -16.65
CA HIS A 372 9.94 -2.30 -17.57
C HIS A 372 9.36 -3.56 -16.91
N THR A 373 10.20 -4.45 -16.38
CA THR A 373 9.78 -5.77 -15.86
C THR A 373 9.67 -5.85 -14.34
N GLY A 374 9.92 -4.76 -13.62
CA GLY A 374 9.93 -4.75 -12.16
C GLY A 374 8.63 -5.24 -11.53
N GLY A 375 7.50 -4.77 -12.03
CA GLY A 375 6.16 -5.14 -11.57
C GLY A 375 5.63 -6.48 -12.09
N ALA A 376 6.36 -7.17 -12.97
CA ALA A 376 5.88 -8.39 -13.65
C ALA A 376 5.49 -9.50 -12.67
N GLU A 377 6.29 -9.70 -11.61
CA GLU A 377 5.99 -10.67 -10.55
C GLU A 377 4.62 -10.42 -9.92
N GLN A 378 4.34 -9.16 -9.56
CA GLN A 378 3.10 -8.77 -8.89
C GLN A 378 1.89 -8.94 -9.81
N VAL A 379 2.03 -8.59 -11.09
CA VAL A 379 0.98 -8.77 -12.11
C VAL A 379 0.66 -10.25 -12.30
N LEU A 380 1.67 -11.10 -12.53
CA LEU A 380 1.48 -12.54 -12.70
C LEU A 380 0.90 -13.22 -11.44
N ARG A 381 1.19 -12.66 -10.25
CA ARG A 381 0.63 -13.16 -8.98
C ARG A 381 -0.83 -12.75 -8.74
N ARG A 382 -1.34 -11.68 -9.38
CA ARG A 382 -2.61 -11.06 -8.95
C ARG A 382 -3.63 -10.86 -10.06
N VAL A 383 -3.22 -10.97 -11.33
CA VAL A 383 -4.06 -10.88 -12.51
C VAL A 383 -4.03 -12.21 -13.25
N ALA A 384 -5.16 -12.66 -13.79
CA ALA A 384 -5.18 -13.89 -14.59
C ALA A 384 -4.48 -13.63 -15.93
N VAL A 385 -3.42 -14.37 -16.25
CA VAL A 385 -2.63 -14.20 -17.48
C VAL A 385 -2.63 -15.49 -18.26
N GLU A 386 -2.96 -15.42 -19.55
CA GLU A 386 -3.01 -16.61 -20.42
C GLU A 386 -1.62 -17.05 -20.89
N GLN A 387 -0.72 -16.12 -21.17
CA GLN A 387 0.66 -16.40 -21.59
C GLN A 387 1.60 -15.22 -21.33
N VAL A 388 2.88 -15.52 -21.15
CA VAL A 388 3.97 -14.53 -21.09
C VAL A 388 4.72 -14.57 -22.40
N LEU A 389 4.89 -13.42 -23.04
CA LEU A 389 5.70 -13.25 -24.24
C LEU A 389 7.05 -12.67 -23.84
N ASP A 390 8.11 -13.42 -24.12
CA ASP A 390 9.45 -13.11 -23.68
C ASP A 390 10.46 -13.26 -24.84
N PRO A 391 11.32 -12.27 -25.12
CA PRO A 391 12.29 -12.35 -26.21
C PRO A 391 13.45 -13.31 -25.93
N GLY A 392 13.67 -13.67 -24.67
CA GLY A 392 14.80 -14.48 -24.26
C GLY A 392 16.15 -13.79 -24.44
N ILE A 393 16.20 -12.47 -24.18
CA ILE A 393 17.43 -11.67 -24.25
C ILE A 393 18.47 -12.23 -23.26
N ALA A 394 19.75 -12.23 -23.65
CA ALA A 394 20.85 -12.80 -22.89
C ALA A 394 21.19 -12.02 -21.61
N SER A 395 20.73 -10.77 -21.49
CA SER A 395 20.97 -9.91 -20.33
C SER A 395 20.38 -10.51 -19.05
N VAL A 396 21.20 -10.57 -17.99
CA VAL A 396 20.76 -11.07 -16.69
C VAL A 396 19.87 -10.04 -16.00
N SER A 397 18.64 -10.45 -15.63
CA SER A 397 17.71 -9.60 -14.88
C SER A 397 17.06 -10.39 -13.73
N PRO A 398 17.21 -9.92 -12.48
CA PRO A 398 16.49 -10.50 -11.34
C PRO A 398 14.97 -10.38 -11.46
N HIS A 399 14.46 -9.34 -12.13
CA HIS A 399 13.03 -9.10 -12.29
C HIS A 399 12.42 -10.09 -13.29
N ARG A 400 13.05 -10.24 -14.45
CA ARG A 400 12.67 -11.25 -15.45
C ARG A 400 12.74 -12.67 -14.87
N THR A 401 13.81 -13.03 -14.18
CA THR A 401 13.96 -14.37 -13.57
C THR A 401 12.84 -14.66 -12.57
N ARG A 402 12.48 -13.71 -11.70
CA ARG A 402 11.36 -13.86 -10.77
C ARG A 402 10.02 -13.98 -11.49
N ALA A 403 9.78 -13.17 -12.52
CA ALA A 403 8.56 -13.25 -13.32
C ALA A 403 8.39 -14.63 -13.98
N LEU A 404 9.47 -15.17 -14.57
CA LEU A 404 9.47 -16.50 -15.18
C LEU A 404 9.28 -17.63 -14.14
N ALA A 405 9.85 -17.48 -12.93
CA ALA A 405 9.61 -18.42 -11.84
C ALA A 405 8.13 -18.44 -11.43
N VAL A 406 7.47 -17.27 -11.33
CA VAL A 406 6.04 -17.18 -11.06
C VAL A 406 5.20 -17.77 -12.20
N ALA A 407 5.59 -17.52 -13.45
CA ALA A 407 4.90 -18.13 -14.60
C ALA A 407 4.96 -19.66 -14.52
N ALA A 408 6.12 -20.24 -14.20
CA ALA A 408 6.27 -21.68 -14.00
C ALA A 408 5.47 -22.20 -12.79
N GLU A 409 5.53 -21.51 -11.64
CA GLU A 409 4.75 -21.82 -10.43
C GLU A 409 3.25 -21.90 -10.71
N ARG A 410 2.75 -21.04 -11.60
CA ARG A 410 1.32 -20.91 -11.94
C ARG A 410 0.89 -21.66 -13.19
N GLY A 411 1.81 -22.36 -13.85
CA GLY A 411 1.53 -23.04 -15.12
C GLY A 411 1.16 -22.10 -16.26
N ILE A 412 1.63 -20.84 -16.23
CA ILE A 412 1.42 -19.87 -17.31
C ILE A 412 2.46 -20.15 -18.41
N PRO A 413 2.04 -20.46 -19.65
CA PRO A 413 2.98 -20.72 -20.73
C PRO A 413 3.83 -19.48 -21.05
N VAL A 414 5.14 -19.69 -21.17
CA VAL A 414 6.10 -18.68 -21.61
C VAL A 414 6.43 -18.95 -23.08
N VAL A 415 6.04 -18.04 -23.96
CA VAL A 415 6.25 -18.11 -25.40
C VAL A 415 7.40 -17.19 -25.78
N LYS A 416 8.40 -17.78 -26.46
CA LYS A 416 9.55 -17.00 -26.94
C LYS A 416 9.17 -16.22 -28.20
N ILE A 417 9.39 -14.91 -28.20
CA ILE A 417 9.06 -14.02 -29.32
C ILE A 417 10.32 -13.40 -29.96
N ARG A 418 10.32 -13.24 -31.28
CA ARG A 418 11.42 -12.65 -32.07
C ARG A 418 10.88 -11.93 -33.30
N ALA A 419 11.73 -11.15 -33.96
CA ALA A 419 11.42 -10.47 -35.22
C ALA A 419 10.72 -11.42 -36.21
N GLY A 420 9.60 -10.97 -36.76
CA GLY A 420 8.75 -11.74 -37.67
C GLY A 420 7.64 -12.53 -36.98
N ALA A 421 7.70 -12.76 -35.67
CA ALA A 421 6.57 -13.32 -34.93
C ALA A 421 5.37 -12.36 -35.00
N SER A 422 4.18 -12.93 -35.11
CA SER A 422 2.95 -12.15 -35.06
C SER A 422 1.81 -12.95 -34.48
N TRP A 423 0.88 -12.27 -33.84
CA TRP A 423 -0.34 -12.86 -33.31
C TRP A 423 -1.52 -11.90 -33.47
N LYS A 424 -2.72 -12.42 -33.26
CA LYS A 424 -3.96 -11.64 -33.32
C LYS A 424 -4.73 -11.76 -32.02
N LEU A 425 -5.39 -10.67 -31.65
CA LEU A 425 -6.39 -10.62 -30.60
C LEU A 425 -7.62 -9.92 -31.16
N GLY A 426 -8.59 -10.69 -31.67
CA GLY A 426 -9.68 -10.14 -32.46
C GLY A 426 -9.18 -9.43 -33.72
N ASN A 427 -9.54 -8.15 -33.87
CA ASN A 427 -9.11 -7.32 -35.00
C ASN A 427 -7.72 -6.68 -34.80
N LEU A 428 -7.14 -6.78 -33.61
CA LEU A 428 -5.78 -6.32 -33.34
C LEU A 428 -4.77 -7.34 -33.87
N LYS A 429 -3.86 -6.92 -34.74
CA LYS A 429 -2.70 -7.70 -35.17
C LYS A 429 -1.44 -7.11 -34.56
N ILE A 430 -0.69 -7.91 -33.80
CA ILE A 430 0.59 -7.48 -33.24
C ILE A 430 1.71 -8.22 -33.96
N ARG A 431 2.71 -7.47 -34.42
CA ARG A 431 3.92 -7.99 -35.05
C ARG A 431 5.14 -7.56 -34.25
N VAL A 432 6.03 -8.50 -33.98
CA VAL A 432 7.33 -8.25 -33.39
C VAL A 432 8.28 -7.82 -34.50
N LEU A 433 8.80 -6.61 -34.40
CA LEU A 433 9.80 -6.08 -35.34
C LEU A 433 11.22 -6.42 -34.89
N TRP A 434 11.45 -6.50 -33.59
CA TRP A 434 12.76 -6.70 -32.95
C TRP A 434 12.55 -7.34 -31.56
N PRO A 435 13.51 -8.12 -31.00
CA PRO A 435 14.83 -8.46 -31.54
C PRO A 435 14.83 -9.66 -32.50
N ASP A 436 15.83 -9.73 -33.38
CA ASP A 436 16.07 -10.85 -34.29
C ASP A 436 16.70 -12.08 -33.59
N GLY A 437 17.31 -11.88 -32.43
CA GLY A 437 17.96 -12.91 -31.62
C GLY A 437 18.18 -12.47 -30.17
N PRO A 438 18.74 -13.35 -29.33
CA PRO A 438 18.92 -13.09 -27.90
C PRO A 438 20.02 -12.05 -27.58
N GLY A 439 20.83 -11.64 -28.56
CA GLY A 439 22.02 -10.84 -28.34
C GLY A 439 23.15 -11.61 -27.66
N LEU A 440 24.23 -10.89 -27.34
CA LEU A 440 25.35 -11.42 -26.57
C LEU A 440 25.26 -10.97 -25.10
N PRO A 441 25.83 -11.74 -24.16
CA PRO A 441 25.99 -11.27 -22.78
C PRO A 441 26.80 -9.97 -22.76
N GLY A 442 26.24 -8.91 -22.16
CA GLY A 442 26.88 -7.60 -22.06
C GLY A 442 26.49 -6.61 -23.17
N ASP A 443 25.69 -7.02 -24.17
CA ASP A 443 25.02 -6.07 -25.07
C ASP A 443 24.19 -5.07 -24.24
N ASP A 444 24.08 -3.84 -24.75
CA ASP A 444 23.13 -2.87 -24.21
C ASP A 444 21.70 -3.44 -24.27
N PRO A 445 21.02 -3.61 -23.13
CA PRO A 445 19.65 -4.11 -23.09
C PRO A 445 18.67 -3.29 -23.95
N ASN A 446 18.88 -1.98 -24.06
CA ASN A 446 17.99 -1.07 -24.78
C ASN A 446 18.00 -1.39 -26.28
N GLY A 447 19.17 -1.69 -26.83
CA GLY A 447 19.35 -2.13 -28.22
C GLY A 447 18.74 -3.51 -28.53
N ARG A 448 18.26 -4.25 -27.52
CA ARG A 448 17.68 -5.59 -27.64
C ARG A 448 16.25 -5.70 -27.14
N THR A 449 15.63 -4.61 -26.70
CA THR A 449 14.24 -4.60 -26.22
C THR A 449 13.24 -4.95 -27.34
N VAL A 450 12.06 -5.42 -26.97
CA VAL A 450 11.02 -5.82 -27.93
C VAL A 450 10.37 -4.59 -28.54
N VAL A 451 10.45 -4.49 -29.87
CA VAL A 451 9.71 -3.49 -30.65
C VAL A 451 8.47 -4.13 -31.25
N LEU A 452 7.29 -3.58 -30.94
CA LEU A 452 6.00 -4.06 -31.41
C LEU A 452 5.34 -3.08 -32.37
N LEU A 453 4.77 -3.61 -33.45
CA LEU A 453 3.80 -2.90 -34.28
C LEU A 453 2.41 -3.49 -34.03
N ALA A 454 1.52 -2.68 -33.47
CA ALA A 454 0.13 -3.03 -33.20
C ALA A 454 -0.78 -2.36 -34.24
N ARG A 455 -1.43 -3.17 -35.08
CA ARG A 455 -2.35 -2.71 -36.13
C ARG A 455 -3.80 -3.01 -35.78
N TYR A 456 -4.67 -2.02 -35.87
CA TYR A 456 -6.11 -2.15 -35.74
C TYR A 456 -6.80 -1.31 -36.84
N GLY A 457 -7.41 -1.97 -37.83
CA GLY A 457 -7.89 -1.28 -39.03
C GLY A 457 -6.73 -0.62 -39.79
N GLU A 458 -6.87 0.66 -40.08
CA GLU A 458 -5.86 1.53 -40.70
C GLU A 458 -4.94 2.21 -39.68
N VAL A 459 -5.16 1.98 -38.37
CA VAL A 459 -4.36 2.59 -37.30
C VAL A 459 -3.23 1.65 -36.86
N ASP A 460 -1.99 2.11 -37.03
CA ASP A 460 -0.75 1.50 -36.59
C ASP A 460 -0.18 2.22 -35.36
N ALA A 461 0.15 1.45 -34.32
CA ALA A 461 0.84 1.92 -33.13
C ALA A 461 2.23 1.27 -33.02
N LEU A 462 3.27 2.10 -32.95
CA LEU A 462 4.64 1.66 -32.67
C LEU A 462 4.92 1.74 -31.18
N LEU A 463 5.16 0.59 -30.55
CA LEU A 463 5.59 0.46 -29.16
C LEU A 463 7.06 0.03 -29.17
N SER A 464 7.96 1.00 -29.07
CA SER A 464 9.41 0.77 -29.21
C SER A 464 10.12 0.42 -27.89
N ALA A 465 9.43 0.47 -26.76
CA ALA A 465 10.07 0.42 -25.43
C ALA A 465 11.28 1.38 -25.42
N ASP A 466 12.48 0.87 -25.18
CA ASP A 466 13.70 1.66 -25.09
C ASP A 466 14.60 1.58 -26.33
N ALA A 467 14.08 1.04 -27.45
CA ALA A 467 14.76 1.05 -28.73
C ALA A 467 14.65 2.45 -29.37
N GLU A 468 15.77 3.15 -29.45
CA GLU A 468 15.93 4.46 -30.11
C GLU A 468 16.15 4.29 -31.62
N THR A 469 16.37 5.40 -32.34
CA THR A 469 16.46 5.42 -33.80
C THR A 469 17.61 4.61 -34.40
N ASP A 470 18.66 4.32 -33.64
CA ASP A 470 19.73 3.39 -34.04
C ASP A 470 19.18 1.97 -34.29
N VAL A 471 18.08 1.62 -33.64
CA VAL A 471 17.30 0.39 -33.85
C VAL A 471 16.09 0.65 -34.73
N THR A 472 15.20 1.58 -34.40
CA THR A 472 13.87 1.68 -35.02
C THR A 472 13.90 2.15 -36.48
N ALA A 473 14.84 3.01 -36.86
CA ALA A 473 14.91 3.59 -38.21
C ALA A 473 15.17 2.56 -39.32
N ARG A 474 15.78 1.41 -38.98
CA ARG A 474 15.99 0.28 -39.91
C ARG A 474 14.83 -0.72 -39.94
N LEU A 475 13.97 -0.72 -38.93
CA LEU A 475 12.91 -1.71 -38.77
C LEU A 475 11.60 -1.32 -39.46
N LEU A 476 11.29 -0.02 -39.47
CA LEU A 476 10.01 0.46 -39.95
C LEU A 476 10.19 1.57 -40.98
N ARG A 477 9.62 1.36 -42.18
CA ARG A 477 9.64 2.35 -43.27
C ARG A 477 8.25 2.84 -43.70
N GLN A 478 7.26 2.63 -42.85
CA GLN A 478 5.87 3.03 -43.07
C GLN A 478 5.46 4.08 -42.05
N GLN A 479 4.37 4.78 -42.34
CA GLN A 479 3.73 5.68 -41.39
C GLN A 479 3.09 4.89 -40.24
N VAL A 480 2.98 5.52 -39.08
CA VAL A 480 2.24 5.03 -37.90
C VAL A 480 1.48 6.20 -37.29
N GLU A 481 0.26 5.97 -36.83
CA GLU A 481 -0.59 7.02 -36.25
C GLU A 481 -0.22 7.28 -34.79
N ILE A 482 0.20 6.25 -34.05
CA ILE A 482 0.50 6.32 -32.61
C ILE A 482 1.96 5.89 -32.37
N LEU A 483 2.72 6.75 -31.68
CA LEU A 483 4.11 6.48 -31.31
C LEU A 483 4.27 6.50 -29.79
N LYS A 484 4.73 5.41 -29.19
CA LYS A 484 5.39 5.49 -27.88
C LYS A 484 6.81 6.00 -28.12
N VAL A 485 7.16 7.13 -27.53
CA VAL A 485 8.50 7.70 -27.67
C VAL A 485 9.50 6.83 -26.92
N ALA A 486 10.59 6.46 -27.59
CA ALA A 486 11.58 5.55 -27.05
C ALA A 486 12.17 6.06 -25.72
N HIS A 487 12.55 5.13 -24.84
CA HIS A 487 13.46 5.36 -23.71
C HIS A 487 13.07 6.57 -22.83
N HIS A 488 11.78 6.67 -22.58
CA HIS A 488 11.15 7.72 -21.75
C HIS A 488 11.42 9.15 -22.26
N GLY A 489 11.79 9.30 -23.52
CA GLY A 489 12.21 10.57 -24.12
C GLY A 489 13.64 10.96 -23.78
N SER A 490 14.55 9.99 -23.67
CA SER A 490 16.01 10.20 -23.69
C SER A 490 16.48 11.01 -24.91
N GLU A 491 17.75 11.37 -24.94
CA GLU A 491 18.33 12.05 -26.10
C GLU A 491 18.45 11.07 -27.28
N ASP A 492 17.76 11.37 -28.39
CA ASP A 492 17.81 10.58 -29.61
C ASP A 492 18.10 11.49 -30.82
N PRO A 493 19.36 11.53 -31.31
CA PRO A 493 19.76 12.39 -32.42
C PRO A 493 19.02 12.11 -33.74
N GLY A 494 18.59 10.86 -33.96
CA GLY A 494 17.92 10.45 -35.20
C GLY A 494 16.42 10.69 -35.20
N LEU A 495 15.82 11.03 -34.05
CA LEU A 495 14.37 11.11 -33.86
C LEU A 495 13.71 12.08 -34.84
N LYS A 496 14.33 13.24 -35.12
CA LYS A 496 13.76 14.22 -36.06
C LYS A 496 13.62 13.65 -37.47
N ALA A 497 14.61 12.87 -37.93
CA ALA A 497 14.56 12.22 -39.24
C ALA A 497 13.49 11.12 -39.26
N GLU A 498 13.44 10.30 -38.19
CA GLU A 498 12.46 9.23 -38.07
C GLU A 498 11.01 9.76 -38.01
N LEU A 499 10.75 10.85 -37.28
CA LEU A 499 9.43 11.48 -37.23
C LEU A 499 8.93 11.93 -38.62
N THR A 500 9.85 12.29 -39.52
CA THR A 500 9.51 12.68 -40.90
C THR A 500 9.02 11.49 -41.73
N GLN A 501 9.49 10.28 -41.38
CA GLN A 501 9.15 9.02 -42.01
C GLN A 501 7.90 8.38 -41.38
N LEU A 502 7.83 8.35 -40.05
CA LEU A 502 6.73 7.75 -39.28
C LEU A 502 5.45 8.61 -39.32
N ARG A 503 5.59 9.94 -39.33
CA ARG A 503 4.47 10.92 -39.34
C ARG A 503 3.34 10.60 -38.35
N PRO A 504 3.64 10.43 -37.05
CA PRO A 504 2.61 10.18 -36.05
C PRO A 504 1.65 11.35 -35.89
N VAL A 505 0.40 11.02 -35.53
CA VAL A 505 -0.63 12.00 -35.12
C VAL A 505 -0.75 12.09 -33.60
N VAL A 506 -0.28 11.07 -32.88
CA VAL A 506 -0.17 11.04 -31.42
C VAL A 506 1.20 10.48 -31.03
N ALA A 507 1.89 11.16 -30.12
CA ALA A 507 3.10 10.64 -29.47
C ALA A 507 2.93 10.69 -27.96
N VAL A 508 3.33 9.62 -27.27
CA VAL A 508 3.25 9.53 -25.80
C VAL A 508 4.62 9.26 -25.22
N ILE A 509 5.04 10.10 -24.27
CA ILE A 509 6.23 9.90 -23.44
C ILE A 509 5.80 9.34 -22.09
N SER A 510 6.25 8.13 -21.77
CA SER A 510 6.09 7.54 -20.43
C SER A 510 7.30 7.91 -19.59
N SER A 511 7.13 8.82 -18.63
CA SER A 511 8.19 9.30 -17.72
C SER A 511 7.61 9.79 -16.39
N GLY A 512 8.45 9.85 -15.35
CA GLY A 512 8.05 10.31 -14.02
C GLY A 512 8.35 11.79 -13.79
N ARG A 513 7.49 12.52 -13.07
CA ARG A 513 7.66 13.97 -12.78
C ARG A 513 8.99 14.34 -12.13
N ASP A 514 9.45 13.52 -11.20
CA ASP A 514 10.69 13.75 -10.43
C ASP A 514 11.72 12.64 -10.68
N ASN A 515 11.79 12.14 -11.93
CA ASN A 515 12.76 11.10 -12.26
C ASN A 515 14.20 11.63 -12.20
N ARG A 516 15.13 10.78 -11.78
CA ARG A 516 16.55 11.14 -11.59
C ARG A 516 17.36 11.16 -12.88
N TYR A 517 16.78 10.69 -13.99
CA TYR A 517 17.46 10.56 -15.29
C TYR A 517 17.42 11.86 -16.09
N GLY A 518 16.55 12.80 -15.70
CA GLY A 518 16.34 14.04 -16.44
C GLY A 518 15.54 13.82 -17.72
N HIS A 519 14.73 12.76 -17.78
CA HIS A 519 13.83 12.48 -18.89
C HIS A 519 12.48 13.20 -18.70
N PRO A 520 11.75 13.53 -19.78
CA PRO A 520 12.26 13.58 -21.14
C PRO A 520 13.26 14.74 -21.32
N ARG A 521 14.21 14.56 -22.23
CA ARG A 521 15.21 15.57 -22.60
C ARG A 521 14.54 16.73 -23.35
N PRO A 522 14.93 17.99 -23.07
CA PRO A 522 14.38 19.16 -23.77
C PRO A 522 14.48 19.07 -25.29
N GLU A 523 15.57 18.50 -25.82
CA GLU A 523 15.83 18.31 -27.24
C GLU A 523 14.80 17.37 -27.88
N THR A 524 14.48 16.27 -27.20
CA THR A 524 13.48 15.29 -27.63
C THR A 524 12.08 15.87 -27.62
N VAL A 525 11.73 16.62 -26.57
CA VAL A 525 10.45 17.33 -26.50
C VAL A 525 10.34 18.38 -27.61
N ALA A 526 11.42 19.12 -27.89
CA ALA A 526 11.45 20.12 -28.96
C ALA A 526 11.33 19.48 -30.35
N ALA A 527 11.95 18.32 -30.58
CA ALA A 527 11.82 17.57 -31.83
C ALA A 527 10.37 17.13 -32.08
N LEU A 528 9.69 16.61 -31.06
CA LEU A 528 8.29 16.21 -31.13
C LEU A 528 7.36 17.42 -31.31
N ALA A 529 7.54 18.49 -30.52
CA ALA A 529 6.75 19.71 -30.63
C ALA A 529 6.89 20.42 -31.99
N GLY A 530 8.00 20.19 -32.69
CA GLY A 530 8.25 20.71 -34.03
C GLY A 530 7.47 19.99 -35.15
N VAL A 531 6.79 18.86 -34.88
CA VAL A 531 6.02 18.12 -35.87
C VAL A 531 4.61 18.72 -36.02
N PRO A 532 4.24 19.25 -37.21
CA PRO A 532 2.92 19.84 -37.40
C PRO A 532 1.79 18.83 -37.20
N GLY A 533 0.81 19.18 -36.37
CA GLY A 533 -0.37 18.35 -36.12
C GLY A 533 -0.17 17.18 -35.15
N LEU A 534 1.04 16.98 -34.62
CA LEU A 534 1.31 15.95 -33.61
C LEU A 534 0.72 16.35 -32.25
N ARG A 535 -0.08 15.46 -31.66
CA ARG A 535 -0.51 15.58 -30.25
C ARG A 535 0.48 14.87 -29.35
N LEU A 536 1.31 15.65 -28.67
CA LEU A 536 2.25 15.14 -27.67
C LEU A 536 1.58 15.03 -26.30
N HIS A 537 1.69 13.86 -25.67
CA HIS A 537 1.26 13.60 -24.29
C HIS A 537 2.44 13.11 -23.46
N ARG A 538 2.47 13.42 -22.17
CA ARG A 538 3.52 13.00 -21.25
C ARG A 538 2.94 12.60 -19.89
N THR A 539 3.28 11.41 -19.41
CA THR A 539 2.68 10.90 -18.15
C THR A 539 3.08 11.72 -16.92
N ASP A 540 4.24 12.37 -16.93
CA ASP A 540 4.69 13.24 -15.84
C ASP A 540 3.83 14.51 -15.67
N GLN A 541 3.23 14.98 -16.77
CA GLN A 541 2.36 16.14 -16.81
C GLN A 541 0.89 15.72 -16.75
N ASP A 542 0.49 14.81 -17.63
CA ASP A 542 -0.88 14.44 -17.95
C ASP A 542 -1.41 13.27 -17.09
N GLY A 543 -0.53 12.62 -16.31
CA GLY A 543 -0.85 11.39 -15.59
C GLY A 543 -1.05 10.22 -16.56
N ARG A 544 -2.07 9.40 -16.33
CA ARG A 544 -2.41 8.31 -17.26
C ARG A 544 -2.88 8.89 -18.60
N VAL A 545 -2.36 8.36 -19.70
CA VAL A 545 -2.76 8.76 -21.06
C VAL A 545 -3.49 7.61 -21.73
N VAL A 546 -4.68 7.88 -22.27
CA VAL A 546 -5.47 6.89 -23.01
C VAL A 546 -5.65 7.37 -24.45
N VAL A 547 -5.25 6.52 -25.39
CA VAL A 547 -5.44 6.70 -26.82
C VAL A 547 -6.47 5.68 -27.31
N GLU A 548 -7.55 6.15 -27.92
CA GLU A 548 -8.64 5.31 -28.42
C GLU A 548 -8.76 5.42 -29.95
N SER A 549 -9.21 4.35 -30.61
CA SER A 549 -9.47 4.33 -32.04
C SER A 549 -10.59 3.34 -32.42
N ASP A 550 -11.39 3.69 -33.44
CA ASP A 550 -12.32 2.78 -34.14
C ASP A 550 -11.66 2.00 -35.27
N GLY A 551 -10.37 2.24 -35.54
CA GLY A 551 -9.62 1.68 -36.66
C GLY A 551 -9.43 2.65 -37.83
N GLU A 552 -9.97 3.86 -37.77
CA GLU A 552 -9.71 4.92 -38.75
C GLU A 552 -9.29 6.24 -38.08
N ARG A 553 -9.93 6.58 -36.95
CA ARG A 553 -9.70 7.84 -36.23
C ARG A 553 -9.04 7.59 -34.89
N VAL A 554 -8.29 8.59 -34.40
CA VAL A 554 -7.57 8.50 -33.11
C VAL A 554 -7.98 9.65 -32.18
N TRP A 555 -8.41 9.30 -30.97
CA TRP A 555 -8.77 10.23 -29.90
C TRP A 555 -7.89 10.01 -28.68
N THR A 556 -7.71 11.04 -27.85
CA THR A 556 -6.84 10.99 -26.68
C THR A 556 -7.52 11.61 -25.48
N ARG A 557 -7.31 11.05 -24.29
CA ARG A 557 -7.71 11.61 -23.00
C ARG A 557 -6.60 11.39 -21.95
N SER A 558 -6.48 12.32 -21.02
CA SER A 558 -5.54 12.27 -19.88
C SER A 558 -6.27 12.37 -18.55
N ASP A 559 -5.61 11.97 -17.46
CA ASP A 559 -6.14 12.11 -16.10
C ASP A 559 -6.00 13.56 -15.55
N ARG A 560 -5.12 14.38 -16.14
CA ARG A 560 -4.87 15.77 -15.74
C ARG A 560 -5.13 16.77 -16.87
#